data_AF-A0A835ZCY7-F1
#
_entry.id   AF-A0A835ZCY7-F1
#
_cell.length_a   1.000
_cell.length_b   1.000
_cell.length_c   1.000
_cell.angle_alpha   90.00
_cell.angle_beta   90.00
_cell.angle_gamma   90.00
#
_symmetry.space_group_name_H-M   'P 1'
#
loop_
_entity.id
_entity.type
_entity.pdbx_description
1 polymer ?
#
loop_
_entity_poly.entity_id
_entity_poly.type
_entity_poly.pdbx_seq_one_letter_code
_entity_poly.pdbx_strand_id
1 'polypeptide(L)'
;MPADATEVAVAAKVGAALFLLVPYAGISAYYEGGAADQWNMIIGGDKAPLAAFKHTADATTAYAQSRLMLNFVIDVGGYGVLGFLVAYKLWTEASLLFYLFGTFIIGIVDLAFLFLMVWPGRVIVFSPESLGGPVIRALAVMITPFGLPAFTNAVVKAKSG
;
A
#
# COMPACT_ATOMS: atom_id res chain seq x y z
N MET A 1 -24.43 20.57 -10.13
CA MET A 1 -25.01 19.28 -9.73
C MET A 1 -23.86 18.39 -9.31
N PRO A 2 -23.87 17.80 -8.10
CA PRO A 2 -22.83 16.84 -7.75
C PRO A 2 -22.94 15.65 -8.71
N ALA A 3 -21.80 15.04 -9.07
CA ALA A 3 -21.76 13.80 -9.85
C ALA A 3 -22.76 12.80 -9.27
N ASP A 4 -23.45 12.06 -10.13
CA ASP A 4 -24.61 11.30 -9.70
C ASP A 4 -24.22 10.33 -8.57
N ALA A 5 -25.09 10.20 -7.56
CA ALA A 5 -24.80 9.40 -6.37
C ALA A 5 -24.53 7.91 -6.70
N THR A 6 -24.93 7.46 -7.89
CA THR A 6 -24.73 6.12 -8.45
C THR A 6 -23.30 5.94 -8.98
N GLU A 7 -22.73 6.92 -9.68
CA GLU A 7 -21.34 6.91 -10.16
C GLU A 7 -20.36 6.93 -8.98
N VAL A 8 -20.62 7.77 -7.97
CA VAL A 8 -19.84 7.81 -6.73
C VAL A 8 -19.91 6.46 -6.00
N ALA A 9 -21.06 5.80 -6.01
CA ALA A 9 -21.22 4.46 -5.42
C ALA A 9 -20.49 3.36 -6.22
N VAL A 10 -20.41 3.45 -7.54
CA VAL A 10 -19.65 2.50 -8.38
C VAL A 10 -18.14 2.68 -8.19
N ALA A 11 -17.64 3.93 -8.22
CA ALA A 11 -16.23 4.23 -7.98
C ALA A 11 -15.77 3.78 -6.58
N ALA A 12 -16.60 3.99 -5.55
CA ALA A 12 -16.32 3.52 -4.20
C ALA A 12 -16.26 1.99 -4.09
N LYS A 13 -17.13 1.27 -4.80
CA LYS A 13 -17.13 -0.21 -4.85
C LYS A 13 -15.89 -0.75 -5.57
N VAL A 14 -15.50 -0.14 -6.70
CA VAL A 14 -14.28 -0.50 -7.42
C VAL A 14 -13.05 -0.25 -6.56
N GLY A 15 -12.97 0.92 -5.90
CA GLY A 15 -11.90 1.23 -4.96
C GLY A 15 -11.80 0.21 -3.82
N ALA A 16 -12.93 -0.14 -3.19
CA ALA A 16 -12.98 -1.14 -2.13
C ALA A 16 -12.52 -2.53 -2.60
N ALA A 17 -12.89 -2.95 -3.81
CA ALA A 17 -12.43 -4.22 -4.39
C ALA A 17 -10.91 -4.23 -4.66
N LEU A 18 -10.36 -3.10 -5.14
CA LEU A 18 -8.92 -2.97 -5.38
C LEU A 18 -8.10 -3.02 -4.09
N PHE A 19 -8.62 -2.47 -2.98
CA PHE A 19 -7.95 -2.57 -1.66
C PHE A 19 -7.91 -4.00 -1.12
N LEU A 20 -8.87 -4.84 -1.48
CA LEU A 20 -8.90 -6.25 -1.07
C LEU A 20 -8.08 -7.16 -1.99
N LEU A 21 -7.75 -6.70 -3.21
CA LEU A 21 -7.12 -7.52 -4.24
C LEU A 21 -5.73 -8.03 -3.83
N VAL A 22 -4.88 -7.17 -3.25
CA VAL A 22 -3.52 -7.55 -2.82
C VAL A 22 -3.52 -8.55 -1.66
N PRO A 23 -4.25 -8.29 -0.54
CA PRO A 23 -4.37 -9.30 0.51
C PRO A 23 -5.05 -10.57 0.01
N TYR A 24 -6.07 -10.48 -0.84
CA TYR A 24 -6.70 -11.65 -1.44
C TYR A 24 -5.71 -12.46 -2.28
N ALA A 25 -4.93 -11.82 -3.17
CA ALA A 25 -3.95 -12.48 -4.01
C ALA A 25 -2.89 -13.20 -3.17
N GLY A 26 -2.33 -12.54 -2.14
CA GLY A 26 -1.33 -13.20 -1.29
C GLY A 26 -1.90 -14.29 -0.37
N ILE A 27 -3.17 -14.18 0.06
CA ILE A 27 -3.88 -15.26 0.76
C ILE A 27 -4.16 -16.43 -0.20
N SER A 28 -4.60 -16.16 -1.43
CA SER A 28 -4.86 -17.19 -2.43
C SER A 28 -3.59 -17.96 -2.79
N ALA A 29 -2.48 -17.26 -3.04
CA ALA A 29 -1.19 -17.89 -3.29
C ALA A 29 -0.69 -18.72 -2.09
N TYR A 30 -0.98 -18.29 -0.86
CA TYR A 30 -0.69 -19.07 0.34
C TYR A 30 -1.46 -20.40 0.38
N TYR A 31 -2.74 -20.41 0.01
CA TYR A 31 -3.58 -21.61 0.06
C TYR A 31 -3.43 -22.52 -1.16
N GLU A 32 -3.16 -21.96 -2.34
CA GLU A 32 -3.18 -22.69 -3.61
C GLU A 32 -1.79 -23.15 -4.07
N GLY A 33 -0.74 -22.38 -3.75
CA GLY A 33 0.60 -22.56 -4.34
C GLY A 33 1.76 -22.83 -3.36
N GLY A 34 1.52 -22.66 -2.06
CA GLY A 34 2.52 -22.87 -1.01
C GLY A 34 3.72 -21.91 -1.11
N ALA A 35 4.81 -22.22 -0.41
CA ALA A 35 5.94 -21.30 -0.26
C ALA A 35 6.59 -20.90 -1.59
N ALA A 36 6.61 -21.77 -2.59
CA ALA A 36 7.26 -21.48 -3.88
C ALA A 36 6.51 -20.39 -4.66
N ASP A 37 5.19 -20.53 -4.81
CA ASP A 37 4.38 -19.55 -5.52
C ASP A 37 4.31 -18.21 -4.76
N GLN A 38 4.30 -18.28 -3.44
CA GLN A 38 4.42 -17.09 -2.59
C GLN A 38 5.73 -16.33 -2.82
N TRP A 39 6.86 -17.03 -2.97
CA TRP A 39 8.14 -16.39 -3.30
C TRP A 39 8.09 -15.76 -4.69
N ASN A 40 7.48 -16.42 -5.67
CA ASN A 40 7.39 -15.92 -7.04
C ASN A 40 6.62 -14.58 -7.15
N MET A 41 5.76 -14.26 -6.17
CA MET A 41 5.08 -12.97 -6.10
C MET A 41 5.97 -11.81 -5.65
N ILE A 42 7.06 -12.09 -4.93
CA ILE A 42 7.86 -11.07 -4.25
C ILE A 42 9.35 -11.10 -4.63
N ILE A 43 9.68 -11.78 -5.72
CA ILE A 43 11.02 -11.81 -6.32
C ILE A 43 10.96 -11.47 -7.82
N GLY A 44 12.09 -11.48 -8.51
CA GLY A 44 12.20 -11.18 -9.94
C GLY A 44 13.01 -9.94 -10.26
N GLY A 45 13.39 -9.16 -9.25
CA GLY A 45 14.38 -8.09 -9.38
C GLY A 45 15.79 -8.63 -9.61
N ASP A 46 16.72 -7.76 -9.98
CA ASP A 46 18.08 -8.16 -10.37
C ASP A 46 18.90 -8.78 -9.22
N LYS A 47 18.55 -8.50 -7.96
CA LYS A 47 19.18 -9.09 -6.76
C LYS A 47 18.50 -10.37 -6.27
N ALA A 48 17.30 -10.67 -6.76
CA ALA A 48 16.61 -11.93 -6.51
C ALA A 48 15.91 -12.42 -7.79
N PRO A 49 16.67 -12.72 -8.86
CA PRO A 49 16.06 -13.11 -10.12
C PRO A 49 15.43 -14.50 -10.00
N LEU A 50 14.23 -14.66 -10.55
CA LEU A 50 13.46 -15.92 -10.50
C LEU A 50 14.31 -17.13 -10.92
N ALA A 51 15.09 -16.99 -12.00
CA ALA A 51 15.92 -18.06 -12.55
C ALA A 51 17.07 -18.51 -11.62
N ALA A 52 17.51 -17.67 -10.68
CA ALA A 52 18.59 -18.01 -9.75
C ALA A 52 18.07 -18.35 -8.35
N PHE A 53 16.81 -18.06 -8.06
CA PHE A 53 16.22 -18.34 -6.76
C PHE A 53 16.05 -19.83 -6.55
N LYS A 54 16.58 -20.35 -5.43
CA LYS A 54 16.47 -21.75 -5.06
C LYS A 54 15.42 -21.88 -3.97
N HIS A 55 14.31 -22.53 -4.28
CA HIS A 55 13.32 -22.89 -3.28
C HIS A 55 13.89 -23.94 -2.33
N THR A 56 13.51 -23.85 -1.07
CA THR A 56 13.89 -24.86 -0.07
C THR A 56 13.18 -26.19 -0.36
N ALA A 57 13.92 -27.30 -0.23
CA ALA A 57 13.37 -28.64 -0.30
C ALA A 57 13.00 -29.19 1.10
N ASP A 58 13.45 -28.53 2.17
CA ASP A 58 13.13 -28.91 3.54
C ASP A 58 11.72 -28.42 3.93
N ALA A 59 10.87 -29.36 4.35
CA ALA A 59 9.46 -29.10 4.65
C ALA A 59 9.28 -28.14 5.84
N THR A 60 10.14 -28.23 6.86
CA THR A 60 10.07 -27.35 8.04
C THR A 60 10.41 -25.91 7.66
N THR A 61 11.45 -25.71 6.86
CA THR A 61 11.85 -24.40 6.35
C THR A 61 10.78 -23.83 5.41
N ALA A 62 10.23 -24.64 4.51
CA ALA A 62 9.14 -24.21 3.62
C ALA A 62 7.92 -23.72 4.42
N TYR A 63 7.55 -24.47 5.47
CA TYR A 63 6.45 -24.11 6.36
C TYR A 63 6.71 -22.76 7.06
N ALA A 64 7.89 -22.57 7.64
CA ALA A 64 8.25 -21.33 8.33
C ALA A 64 8.24 -20.12 7.36
N GLN A 65 8.81 -20.26 6.17
CA GLN A 65 8.80 -19.22 5.14
C GLN A 65 7.38 -18.86 4.72
N SER A 66 6.52 -19.85 4.52
CA SER A 66 5.13 -19.63 4.13
C SER A 66 4.33 -18.85 5.19
N ARG A 67 4.57 -19.12 6.48
CA ARG A 67 3.95 -18.37 7.59
C ARG A 67 4.44 -16.92 7.68
N LEU A 68 5.74 -16.70 7.50
CA LEU A 68 6.30 -15.34 7.45
C LEU A 68 5.72 -14.56 6.27
N MET A 69 5.60 -15.18 5.10
CA MET A 69 5.04 -14.52 3.93
C MET A 69 3.57 -14.18 4.09
N LEU A 70 2.79 -15.10 4.67
CA LEU A 70 1.39 -14.85 4.95
C LEU A 70 1.22 -13.69 5.94
N ASN A 71 2.03 -13.65 7.01
CA ASN A 71 2.00 -12.52 7.94
C ASN A 71 2.34 -11.20 7.24
N PHE A 72 3.39 -11.18 6.40
CA PHE A 72 3.73 -10.00 5.60
C PHE A 72 2.57 -9.54 4.70
N VAL A 73 1.95 -10.44 3.95
CA VAL A 73 0.82 -10.13 3.07
C VAL A 73 -0.37 -9.57 3.87
N ILE A 74 -0.69 -10.19 5.01
CA ILE A 74 -1.79 -9.75 5.86
C ILE A 74 -1.50 -8.36 6.43
N ASP A 75 -0.26 -8.10 6.85
CA ASP A 75 0.16 -6.79 7.37
C ASP A 75 0.01 -5.73 6.28
N VAL A 76 0.54 -5.97 5.07
CA VAL A 76 0.37 -5.06 3.91
C VAL A 76 -1.12 -4.82 3.60
N GLY A 77 -1.92 -5.89 3.62
CA GLY A 77 -3.37 -5.79 3.44
C GLY A 77 -4.07 -4.96 4.52
N GLY A 78 -3.67 -5.13 5.79
CA GLY A 78 -4.17 -4.37 6.92
C GLY A 78 -3.88 -2.87 6.79
N TYR A 79 -2.68 -2.51 6.32
CA TYR A 79 -2.35 -1.12 6.00
C TYR A 79 -3.16 -0.58 4.83
N GLY A 80 -3.52 -1.41 3.85
CA GLY A 80 -4.47 -1.05 2.78
C GLY A 80 -5.85 -0.66 3.34
N VAL A 81 -6.39 -1.45 4.26
CA VAL A 81 -7.67 -1.15 4.94
C VAL A 81 -7.56 0.15 5.76
N LEU A 82 -6.46 0.35 6.49
CA LEU A 82 -6.21 1.60 7.20
C LEU A 82 -6.14 2.79 6.23
N GLY A 83 -5.51 2.63 5.07
CA GLY A 83 -5.45 3.63 4.00
C GLY A 83 -6.84 4.04 3.50
N PHE A 84 -7.74 3.08 3.32
CA PHE A 84 -9.12 3.36 2.96
C PHE A 84 -9.85 4.18 4.02
N LEU A 85 -9.70 3.81 5.30
CA LEU A 85 -10.32 4.54 6.41
C LEU A 85 -9.78 5.97 6.52
N VAL A 86 -8.46 6.15 6.36
CA VAL A 86 -7.83 7.47 6.29
C VAL A 86 -8.40 8.30 5.14
N ALA A 87 -8.50 7.73 3.93
CA ALA A 87 -9.03 8.42 2.76
C ALA A 87 -10.49 8.85 2.98
N TYR A 88 -11.33 7.98 3.54
CA TYR A 88 -12.71 8.29 3.90
C TYR A 88 -12.79 9.48 4.87
N LYS A 89 -11.99 9.46 5.94
CA LYS A 89 -11.99 10.55 6.94
C LYS A 89 -11.41 11.86 6.41
N LEU A 90 -10.44 11.81 5.52
CA LEU A 90 -9.96 13.00 4.82
C LEU A 90 -11.03 13.58 3.89
N TRP A 91 -11.78 12.73 3.21
CA TRP A 91 -12.86 13.14 2.32
C TRP A 91 -14.05 13.76 3.05
N THR A 92 -14.50 13.15 4.15
CA THR A 92 -15.71 13.62 4.87
C THR A 92 -15.44 14.71 5.89
N GLU A 93 -14.27 14.71 6.52
CA GLU A 93 -13.99 15.55 7.70
C GLU A 93 -12.74 16.43 7.54
N ALA A 94 -11.94 16.25 6.47
CA ALA A 94 -10.66 16.95 6.28
C ALA A 94 -9.79 16.95 7.57
N SER A 95 -9.72 15.78 8.22
CA SER A 95 -9.12 15.65 9.56
C SER A 95 -7.60 15.62 9.52
N LEU A 96 -6.96 16.54 10.26
CA LEU A 96 -5.50 16.58 10.40
C LEU A 96 -4.92 15.29 11.00
N LEU A 97 -5.62 14.69 11.97
CA LEU A 97 -5.16 13.45 12.61
C LEU A 97 -5.06 12.30 11.59
N PHE A 98 -6.08 12.15 10.74
CA PHE A 98 -6.08 11.13 9.70
C PHE A 98 -5.07 11.43 8.60
N TYR A 99 -4.83 12.71 8.28
CA TYR A 99 -3.70 13.09 7.43
C TYR A 99 -2.36 12.65 8.03
N LEU A 100 -2.14 12.82 9.35
CA LEU A 100 -0.89 12.41 10.01
C LEU A 100 -0.75 10.87 10.03
N PHE A 101 -1.83 10.12 10.27
CA PHE A 101 -1.80 8.66 10.14
C PHE A 101 -1.47 8.23 8.72
N GLY A 102 -2.13 8.84 7.74
CA GLY A 102 -1.87 8.61 6.33
C GLY A 102 -0.45 8.98 5.91
N THR A 103 0.16 9.98 6.52
CA THR A 103 1.50 10.46 6.18
C THR A 103 2.57 9.62 6.87
N PHE A 104 2.48 9.42 8.18
CA PHE A 104 3.54 8.80 8.97
C PHE A 104 3.40 7.28 9.09
N ILE A 105 2.22 6.77 9.47
CA ILE A 105 2.05 5.33 9.72
C ILE A 105 2.13 4.56 8.41
N ILE A 106 1.28 4.90 7.45
CA ILE A 106 1.35 4.32 6.11
C ILE A 106 2.71 4.67 5.48
N GLY A 107 3.30 5.82 5.87
CA GLY A 107 4.58 6.39 5.39
C GLY A 107 5.72 5.44 5.51
N ILE A 108 5.95 5.10 6.76
CA ILE A 108 7.00 4.21 7.17
C ILE A 108 6.85 2.86 6.47
N VAL A 109 5.62 2.34 6.34
CA VAL A 109 5.38 1.04 5.71
C VAL A 109 5.71 1.05 4.22
N ASP A 110 5.16 1.99 3.44
CA ASP A 110 5.45 2.04 1.99
C ASP A 110 6.92 2.36 1.72
N LEU A 111 7.53 3.25 2.50
CA LEU A 111 8.94 3.57 2.34
C LEU A 111 9.84 2.39 2.73
N ALA A 112 9.47 1.61 3.76
CA ALA A 112 10.17 0.38 4.10
C ALA A 112 10.06 -0.65 2.96
N PHE A 113 8.87 -0.84 2.40
CA PHE A 113 8.67 -1.70 1.23
C PHE A 113 9.47 -1.23 0.02
N LEU A 114 9.34 0.05 -0.34
CA LEU A 114 10.08 0.65 -1.45
C LEU A 114 11.58 0.48 -1.24
N PHE A 115 12.10 0.80 -0.05
CA PHE A 115 13.52 0.72 0.25
C PHE A 115 14.06 -0.72 0.24
N LEU A 116 13.39 -1.63 0.94
CA LEU A 116 13.88 -2.99 1.17
C LEU A 116 13.60 -3.94 0.00
N MET A 117 12.51 -3.73 -0.74
CA MET A 117 12.04 -4.69 -1.76
C MET A 117 12.24 -4.17 -3.19
N VAL A 118 12.07 -2.88 -3.45
CA VAL A 118 12.06 -2.32 -4.82
C VAL A 118 13.37 -1.58 -5.14
N TRP A 119 13.72 -0.56 -4.36
CA TRP A 119 14.92 0.25 -4.53
C TRP A 119 15.41 0.82 -3.19
N PRO A 120 16.66 0.54 -2.73
CA PRO A 120 17.79 -0.16 -3.38
C PRO A 120 17.76 -1.69 -3.28
N GLY A 121 16.73 -2.24 -2.64
CA GLY A 121 16.55 -3.68 -2.42
C GLY A 121 16.57 -4.52 -3.68
N ARG A 122 15.90 -4.07 -4.76
CA ARG A 122 15.80 -4.73 -6.08
C ARG A 122 15.55 -6.24 -6.01
N VAL A 123 14.76 -6.64 -5.01
CA VAL A 123 14.28 -8.02 -4.81
C VAL A 123 13.09 -8.26 -5.73
N ILE A 124 12.17 -7.30 -5.78
CA ILE A 124 11.03 -7.28 -6.70
C ILE A 124 11.43 -6.53 -7.98
N VAL A 125 10.77 -6.86 -9.09
CA VAL A 125 10.91 -6.14 -10.36
C VAL A 125 10.61 -4.65 -10.16
N PHE A 126 11.53 -3.81 -10.61
CA PHE A 126 11.31 -2.37 -10.65
C PHE A 126 10.37 -2.05 -11.83
N SER A 127 9.09 -1.89 -11.53
CA SER A 127 8.04 -1.68 -12.52
C SER A 127 7.07 -0.56 -12.12
N PRO A 128 6.28 0.00 -13.04
CA PRO A 128 5.25 0.99 -12.73
C PRO A 128 4.28 0.52 -11.65
N GLU A 129 3.94 -0.77 -11.61
CA GLU A 129 3.06 -1.36 -10.60
C GLU A 129 3.70 -1.30 -9.20
N SER A 130 5.01 -1.56 -9.10
CA SER A 130 5.76 -1.48 -7.83
C SER A 130 5.98 -0.05 -7.33
N LEU A 131 5.91 0.94 -8.23
CA LEU A 131 6.13 2.36 -7.93
C LEU A 131 4.84 3.17 -7.81
N GLY A 132 3.75 2.70 -8.40
CA GLY A 132 2.49 3.43 -8.49
C GLY A 132 1.96 3.85 -7.13
N GLY A 133 1.95 2.93 -6.16
CA GLY A 133 1.55 3.22 -4.78
C GLY A 133 2.35 4.36 -4.15
N PRO A 134 3.69 4.23 -4.01
CA PRO A 134 4.54 5.29 -3.46
C PRO A 134 4.40 6.66 -4.16
N VAL A 135 4.31 6.68 -5.50
CA VAL A 135 4.18 7.93 -6.27
C VAL A 135 2.84 8.61 -6.03
N ILE A 136 1.73 7.88 -6.19
CA ILE A 136 0.37 8.41 -5.94
C ILE A 136 0.29 8.98 -4.54
N ARG A 137 0.94 8.30 -3.59
CA ARG A 137 0.93 8.72 -2.21
C ARG A 137 1.79 9.94 -1.92
N ALA A 138 2.97 10.05 -2.52
CA ALA A 138 3.77 11.28 -2.42
C ALA A 138 2.96 12.50 -2.89
N LEU A 139 2.23 12.35 -4.01
CA LEU A 139 1.31 13.39 -4.49
C LEU A 139 0.19 13.68 -3.48
N ALA A 140 -0.43 12.64 -2.92
CA ALA A 140 -1.48 12.81 -1.90
C ALA A 140 -0.97 13.57 -0.67
N VAL A 141 0.22 13.24 -0.16
CA VAL A 141 0.85 13.93 0.99
C VAL A 141 1.13 15.40 0.66
N MET A 142 1.64 15.70 -0.55
CA MET A 142 1.94 17.08 -0.94
C MET A 142 0.69 17.93 -1.13
N ILE A 143 -0.41 17.36 -1.64
CA ILE A 143 -1.61 18.12 -2.03
C ILE A 143 -2.61 18.24 -0.86
N THR A 144 -2.78 17.20 -0.04
CA THR A 144 -3.80 17.16 1.01
C THR A 144 -3.75 18.34 2.00
N PRO A 145 -2.58 18.84 2.45
CA PRO A 145 -2.52 19.98 3.38
C PRO A 145 -3.28 21.22 2.93
N PHE A 146 -3.36 21.49 1.62
CA PHE A 146 -4.06 22.66 1.08
C PHE A 146 -5.59 22.58 1.23
N GLY A 147 -6.13 21.38 1.44
CA GLY A 147 -7.56 21.17 1.72
C GLY A 147 -7.90 21.12 3.22
N LEU A 148 -6.91 21.13 4.11
CA LEU A 148 -7.13 20.99 5.56
C LEU A 148 -7.46 22.34 6.22
N PRO A 149 -8.57 22.46 6.99
CA PRO A 149 -8.97 23.72 7.62
C PRO A 149 -7.88 24.37 8.50
N ALA A 150 -7.10 23.55 9.21
CA ALA A 150 -6.04 24.04 10.09
C ALA A 150 -4.94 24.80 9.31
N PHE A 151 -4.59 24.33 8.11
CA PHE A 151 -3.56 24.95 7.27
C PHE A 151 -4.12 26.15 6.51
N THR A 152 -5.35 26.06 5.99
CA THR A 152 -6.01 27.18 5.31
C THR A 152 -6.15 28.39 6.24
N ASN A 153 -6.56 28.17 7.49
CA ASN A 153 -6.71 29.24 8.47
C ASN A 153 -5.36 29.88 8.85
N ALA A 154 -4.29 29.09 8.94
CA ALA A 154 -2.95 29.60 9.19
C ALA A 154 -2.42 30.47 8.03
N VAL A 155 -2.63 30.04 6.79
CA VAL A 155 -2.24 30.79 5.58
C VAL A 155 -3.02 32.10 5.46
N VAL A 156 -4.33 32.09 5.72
CA VAL A 156 -5.15 33.31 5.73
C VAL A 156 -4.64 34.29 6.79
N LYS A 157 -4.40 33.81 8.01
CA LYS A 157 -3.88 34.64 9.10
C LYS A 157 -2.53 35.27 8.78
N ALA A 158 -1.64 34.54 8.10
CA ALA A 158 -0.33 35.04 7.68
C ALA A 158 -0.38 36.07 6.54
N LYS A 159 -1.46 36.11 5.75
CA LYS A 159 -1.67 37.13 4.70
C LYS A 159 -2.36 38.40 5.20
N SER A 160 -3.00 38.34 6.37
CA SER A 160 -3.78 39.42 6.96
C SER A 160 -3.04 40.26 8.01
N GLY A 161 -1.78 39.91 8.32
CA GLY A 161 -0.90 40.66 9.21
C GLY A 161 0.33 41.13 8.46
#